data_AF-A0A6C0I5R1-F1
#
_entry.id   AF-A0A6C0I5R1-F1
#
_cell.length_a   1.000
_cell.length_b   1.000
_cell.length_c   1.000
_cell.angle_alpha   90.00
_cell.angle_beta   90.00
_cell.angle_gamma   90.00
#
_symmetry.space_group_name_H-M   'P 1'
#
loop_
_entity.id
_entity.type
_entity.pdbx_description
1 polymer ?
#
loop_
_entity_poly.entity_id
_entity_poly.type
_entity_poly.pdbx_seq_one_letter_code
_entity_poly.pdbx_strand_id
1 'polypeptide(L)'
;MLKSYSKTKDNVKYFIFIVTCVILVVSILSLLDTKGKVTIFKMKNRNEYDKNIKPNKFKTANPGYGKIVSVDDDGNLNTFEFPRGIIVAWSGEITKIPDGWALCDDKTTGVPDLRGRFILGANTATNNNTGYSKNEMNATGGSETHTLTVEEIPSHDHGFSAGGGTGGNNGPRDGYGGTNGFYQVTFKTGGGKPHNNMPPYYALAYIMKL
;
A
#
# COMPACT_ATOMS: atom_id res chain seq x y z
N MET A 1 -52.81 -77.30 5.69
CA MET A 1 -53.28 -75.91 5.92
C MET A 1 -52.13 -74.96 5.67
N LEU A 2 -52.24 -74.21 4.56
CA LEU A 2 -51.21 -73.33 4.01
C LEU A 2 -51.00 -72.10 4.90
N LYS A 3 -49.83 -71.96 5.52
CA LYS A 3 -49.37 -70.69 6.11
C LYS A 3 -48.89 -69.76 4.99
N SER A 4 -49.81 -69.17 4.23
CA SER A 4 -49.51 -68.08 3.29
C SER A 4 -49.70 -66.72 3.98
N TYR A 5 -48.83 -66.38 4.94
CA TYR A 5 -48.89 -65.09 5.60
C TYR A 5 -47.53 -64.67 6.19
N SER A 6 -46.57 -64.31 5.33
CA SER A 6 -45.42 -63.46 5.70
C SER A 6 -44.52 -63.12 4.49
N LYS A 7 -45.08 -62.54 3.42
CA LYS A 7 -44.27 -61.96 2.33
C LYS A 7 -44.68 -60.53 1.96
N THR A 8 -45.92 -60.15 2.29
CA THR A 8 -46.46 -58.81 2.03
C THR A 8 -46.01 -57.76 3.07
N LYS A 9 -45.85 -58.12 4.35
CA LYS A 9 -45.41 -57.15 5.39
C LYS A 9 -43.97 -56.69 5.22
N ASP A 10 -43.07 -57.56 4.75
CA ASP A 10 -41.66 -57.20 4.54
C ASP A 10 -41.50 -56.38 3.26
N ASN A 11 -42.22 -56.70 2.19
CA ASN A 11 -42.21 -55.90 0.97
C ASN A 11 -42.77 -54.48 1.18
N VAL A 12 -43.78 -54.32 2.04
CA VAL A 12 -44.32 -52.98 2.40
C VAL A 12 -43.32 -52.21 3.27
N LYS A 13 -42.61 -52.88 4.20
CA LYS A 13 -41.54 -52.24 4.99
C LYS A 13 -40.35 -51.82 4.12
N TYR A 14 -39.93 -52.66 3.17
CA TYR A 14 -38.88 -52.33 2.21
C TYR A 14 -39.30 -51.19 1.27
N PHE A 15 -40.54 -51.18 0.81
CA PHE A 15 -41.06 -50.10 -0.04
C PHE A 15 -41.13 -48.78 0.72
N ILE A 16 -41.60 -48.78 1.98
CA ILE A 16 -41.63 -47.58 2.83
C ILE A 16 -40.20 -47.10 3.14
N PHE A 17 -39.25 -47.99 3.40
CA PHE A 17 -37.85 -47.64 3.68
C PHE A 17 -37.13 -47.05 2.45
N ILE A 18 -37.42 -47.57 1.25
CA ILE A 18 -36.86 -47.03 0.00
C ILE A 18 -37.47 -45.66 -0.32
N VAL A 19 -38.79 -45.49 -0.17
CA VAL A 19 -39.46 -44.23 -0.44
C VAL A 19 -39.02 -43.14 0.56
N THR A 20 -38.87 -43.47 1.85
CA THR A 20 -38.35 -42.50 2.82
C THR A 20 -36.88 -42.17 2.58
N CYS A 21 -36.02 -43.13 2.22
CA CYS A 21 -34.64 -42.86 1.84
C CYS A 21 -34.52 -41.99 0.59
N VAL A 22 -35.33 -42.20 -0.45
CA VAL A 22 -35.31 -41.38 -1.68
C VAL A 22 -35.77 -39.96 -1.39
N ILE A 23 -36.83 -39.78 -0.59
CA ILE A 23 -37.31 -38.45 -0.20
C ILE A 23 -36.27 -37.72 0.66
N LEU A 24 -35.57 -38.43 1.54
CA LEU A 24 -34.55 -37.85 2.42
C LEU A 24 -33.27 -37.50 1.64
N VAL A 25 -32.89 -38.31 0.64
CA VAL A 25 -31.79 -38.02 -0.30
C VAL A 25 -32.13 -36.83 -1.21
N VAL A 26 -33.33 -36.75 -1.77
CA VAL A 26 -33.78 -35.61 -2.58
C VAL A 26 -33.88 -34.34 -1.73
N SER A 27 -34.32 -34.46 -0.47
CA SER A 27 -34.37 -33.33 0.47
C SER A 27 -32.97 -32.83 0.85
N ILE A 28 -32.01 -33.73 1.08
CA ILE A 28 -30.60 -33.38 1.34
C ILE A 28 -29.95 -32.75 0.09
N LEU A 29 -30.23 -33.26 -1.12
CA LEU A 29 -29.78 -32.65 -2.37
C LEU A 29 -30.38 -31.25 -2.59
N SER A 30 -31.65 -31.03 -2.22
CA SER A 30 -32.29 -29.69 -2.29
C SER A 30 -31.85 -28.72 -1.18
N LEU A 31 -31.39 -29.23 -0.03
CA LEU A 31 -30.78 -28.44 1.04
C LEU A 31 -29.31 -28.08 0.73
N LEU A 32 -28.62 -28.91 -0.06
CA LEU A 32 -27.30 -28.62 -0.61
C LEU A 32 -27.33 -27.60 -1.76
N ASP A 33 -28.50 -27.42 -2.41
CA ASP A 33 -28.68 -26.45 -3.50
C ASP A 33 -29.25 -25.10 -3.05
N THR A 34 -29.22 -24.77 -1.75
CA THR A 34 -29.61 -23.42 -1.29
C THR A 34 -28.49 -22.54 -0.78
N LYS A 35 -27.29 -23.04 -0.42
CA LYS A 35 -26.12 -22.19 -0.08
C LYS A 35 -24.75 -22.89 -0.29
N GLY A 36 -24.54 -23.53 -1.44
CA GLY A 36 -23.44 -24.48 -1.62
C GLY A 36 -22.61 -24.38 -2.90
N LYS A 37 -22.36 -23.19 -3.45
CA LYS A 37 -21.27 -23.03 -4.42
C LYS A 37 -19.92 -23.15 -3.71
N VAL A 38 -19.41 -24.38 -3.57
CA VAL A 38 -17.98 -24.61 -3.37
C VAL A 38 -17.33 -24.43 -4.74
N THR A 39 -16.82 -23.22 -5.00
CA THR A 39 -15.96 -22.96 -6.16
C THR A 39 -14.60 -23.62 -5.93
N ILE A 40 -14.51 -24.93 -6.17
CA ILE A 40 -13.20 -25.54 -6.42
C ILE A 40 -12.80 -25.07 -7.82
N PHE A 41 -11.82 -24.16 -7.89
CA PHE A 41 -11.09 -23.89 -9.13
C PHE A 41 -10.44 -25.20 -9.60
N LYS A 42 -11.16 -25.98 -10.40
CA LYS A 42 -10.56 -27.09 -11.13
C LYS A 42 -9.89 -26.46 -12.35
N MET A 43 -8.60 -26.14 -12.25
CA MET A 43 -7.78 -25.92 -13.45
C MET A 43 -7.86 -27.22 -14.26
N LYS A 44 -8.68 -27.24 -15.32
CA LYS A 44 -8.68 -28.38 -16.25
C LYS A 44 -7.32 -28.41 -16.92
N ASN A 45 -6.68 -29.58 -16.86
CA ASN A 45 -5.49 -29.88 -17.66
C ASN A 45 -5.79 -29.60 -19.14
N ARG A 46 -4.78 -29.11 -19.86
CA ARG A 46 -4.82 -28.57 -21.23
C ARG A 46 -5.37 -29.53 -22.31
N ASN A 47 -5.73 -30.75 -21.97
CA ASN A 47 -5.94 -31.85 -22.92
C ASN A 47 -7.41 -32.33 -23.06
N GLU A 48 -8.39 -31.66 -22.45
CA GLU A 48 -9.83 -31.90 -22.73
C GLU A 48 -10.46 -30.68 -23.43
N TYR A 49 -10.01 -30.39 -24.65
CA TYR A 49 -10.77 -29.53 -25.56
C TYR A 49 -11.95 -30.34 -26.12
N ASP A 50 -13.15 -30.14 -25.57
CA ASP A 50 -14.38 -30.69 -26.14
C ASP A 50 -14.70 -29.94 -27.45
N LYS A 51 -14.39 -30.60 -28.57
CA LYS A 51 -14.63 -30.13 -29.95
C LYS A 51 -16.11 -29.87 -30.29
N ASN A 52 -17.05 -30.28 -29.44
CA ASN A 52 -18.49 -30.11 -29.66
C ASN A 52 -19.08 -28.93 -28.89
N ILE A 53 -18.31 -28.31 -27.98
CA ILE A 53 -18.67 -27.00 -27.43
C ILE A 53 -18.31 -25.99 -28.51
N LYS A 54 -19.31 -25.53 -29.27
CA LYS A 54 -19.13 -24.30 -30.06
C LYS A 54 -18.72 -23.23 -29.06
N PRO A 55 -17.55 -22.57 -29.20
CA PRO A 55 -17.22 -21.46 -28.35
C PRO A 55 -18.35 -20.45 -28.55
N ASN A 56 -19.22 -20.32 -27.54
CA ASN A 56 -20.18 -19.24 -27.47
C ASN A 56 -19.38 -17.98 -27.80
N LYS A 57 -19.88 -17.23 -28.78
CA LYS A 57 -19.25 -16.10 -29.46
C LYS A 57 -18.71 -15.05 -28.47
N PHE A 58 -17.66 -15.37 -27.73
CA PHE A 58 -16.83 -14.40 -27.08
C PHE A 58 -15.93 -13.91 -28.21
N LYS A 59 -16.41 -12.89 -28.92
CA LYS A 59 -15.49 -12.01 -29.62
C LYS A 59 -14.61 -11.45 -28.51
N THR A 60 -13.44 -12.04 -28.28
CA THR A 60 -12.37 -11.37 -27.55
C THR A 60 -11.96 -10.21 -28.43
N ALA A 61 -12.74 -9.12 -28.37
CA ALA A 61 -12.16 -7.80 -28.54
C ALA A 61 -11.01 -7.80 -27.54
N ASN A 62 -9.78 -7.77 -28.04
CA ASN A 62 -8.56 -7.73 -27.26
C ASN A 62 -8.83 -6.75 -26.10
N PRO A 63 -9.10 -7.23 -24.87
CA PRO A 63 -9.34 -6.32 -23.78
C PRO A 63 -7.97 -5.74 -23.52
N GLY A 64 -7.76 -4.49 -23.93
CA GLY A 64 -6.53 -3.77 -23.63
C GLY A 64 -6.13 -4.06 -22.18
N TYR A 65 -4.84 -4.27 -21.97
CA TYR A 65 -4.26 -4.68 -20.70
C TYR A 65 -4.94 -3.95 -19.52
N GLY A 66 -5.58 -4.70 -18.61
CA GLY A 66 -6.23 -4.15 -17.41
C GLY A 66 -7.73 -4.43 -17.25
N LYS A 67 -8.41 -5.03 -18.24
CA LYS A 67 -9.83 -5.37 -18.14
C LYS A 67 -10.01 -6.85 -17.78
N ILE A 68 -10.22 -7.13 -16.50
CA ILE A 68 -10.69 -8.46 -16.07
C ILE A 68 -12.19 -8.52 -16.38
N VAL A 69 -12.55 -9.41 -17.30
CA VAL A 69 -13.96 -9.68 -17.62
C VAL A 69 -14.36 -10.97 -16.91
N SER A 70 -15.24 -10.87 -15.92
CA SER A 70 -15.92 -12.04 -15.36
C SER A 70 -17.26 -12.23 -16.06
N VAL A 71 -17.75 -13.47 -16.07
CA VAL A 71 -19.08 -13.81 -16.55
C VAL A 71 -19.88 -14.25 -15.33
N ASP A 72 -21.04 -13.63 -15.08
CA ASP A 72 -21.93 -14.12 -14.03
C ASP A 72 -22.69 -15.38 -14.46
N ASP A 73 -23.48 -15.93 -13.54
CA ASP A 73 -24.24 -17.18 -13.79
C ASP A 73 -25.28 -17.04 -14.90
N ASP A 74 -25.69 -15.81 -15.21
CA ASP A 74 -26.67 -15.48 -16.24
C ASP A 74 -26.00 -15.20 -17.61
N GLY A 75 -24.67 -15.27 -17.68
CA GLY A 75 -23.91 -15.05 -18.90
C GLY A 75 -23.59 -13.58 -19.19
N ASN A 76 -23.84 -12.66 -18.26
CA ASN A 76 -23.52 -11.25 -18.44
C ASN A 76 -22.03 -11.00 -18.21
N LEU A 77 -21.48 -10.08 -19.01
CA LEU A 77 -20.11 -9.63 -18.89
C LEU A 77 -20.01 -8.59 -17.77
N ASN A 78 -19.27 -8.93 -16.73
CA ASN A 78 -18.90 -8.02 -15.67
C ASN A 78 -17.46 -7.56 -15.91
N THR A 79 -17.26 -6.27 -16.08
CA THR A 79 -15.95 -5.70 -16.36
C THR A 79 -15.43 -5.01 -15.12
N PHE A 80 -14.35 -5.51 -14.55
CA PHE A 80 -13.64 -4.81 -13.48
C PHE A 80 -12.86 -3.65 -14.10
N GLU A 81 -13.24 -2.42 -13.76
CA GLU A 81 -12.56 -1.20 -14.18
C GLU A 81 -12.18 -0.39 -12.94
N PHE A 82 -10.95 0.13 -12.92
CA PHE A 82 -10.53 1.06 -11.89
C PHE A 82 -11.29 2.39 -12.06
N PRO A 83 -11.89 2.93 -10.98
CA PRO A 83 -12.40 4.29 -11.00
C PRO A 83 -11.39 5.30 -11.52
N ARG A 84 -11.88 6.27 -12.31
CA ARG A 84 -11.09 7.43 -12.75
C ARG A 84 -10.54 8.18 -11.54
N GLY A 85 -9.29 8.62 -11.63
CA GLY A 85 -8.59 9.33 -10.55
C GLY A 85 -7.85 8.42 -9.56
N ILE A 86 -7.94 7.08 -9.67
CA ILE A 86 -7.07 6.19 -8.89
C ILE A 86 -5.61 6.41 -9.30
N ILE A 87 -4.76 6.62 -8.29
CA ILE A 87 -3.31 6.73 -8.44
C ILE A 87 -2.67 5.46 -7.91
N VAL A 88 -1.76 4.87 -8.69
CA VAL A 88 -1.00 3.67 -8.31
C VAL A 88 0.49 3.88 -8.53
N ALA A 89 1.30 3.14 -7.78
CA ALA A 89 2.73 3.05 -8.04
C ALA A 89 2.97 2.12 -9.25
N TRP A 90 3.81 2.56 -10.18
CA TRP A 90 4.16 1.89 -11.42
C TRP A 90 5.67 1.63 -11.47
N SER A 91 6.03 0.36 -11.65
CA SER A 91 7.41 -0.10 -11.73
C SER A 91 7.92 -0.32 -13.17
N GLY A 92 7.03 -0.22 -14.16
CA GLY A 92 7.42 -0.37 -15.57
C GLY A 92 8.03 0.90 -16.15
N GLU A 93 8.43 0.82 -17.42
CA GLU A 93 8.99 1.96 -18.15
C GLU A 93 7.95 3.08 -18.30
N ILE A 94 8.36 4.33 -18.09
CA ILE A 94 7.49 5.52 -18.23
C ILE A 94 6.97 5.65 -19.67
N THR A 95 7.76 5.24 -20.67
CA THR A 95 7.37 5.23 -22.09
C THR A 95 6.40 4.12 -22.46
N LYS A 96 6.08 3.22 -21.53
CA LYS A 96 5.20 2.05 -21.72
C LYS A 96 4.02 2.07 -20.73
N ILE A 97 3.63 3.26 -20.27
CA ILE A 97 2.42 3.42 -19.46
C ILE A 97 1.22 2.94 -20.31
N PRO A 98 0.37 2.06 -19.76
CA PRO A 98 -0.77 1.52 -20.51
C PRO A 98 -1.77 2.60 -20.92
N ASP A 99 -2.43 2.39 -22.06
CA ASP A 99 -3.53 3.24 -22.51
C ASP A 99 -4.60 3.40 -21.43
N GLY A 100 -5.14 4.62 -21.30
CA GLY A 100 -6.13 4.94 -20.27
C GLY A 100 -5.53 5.24 -18.90
N TRP A 101 -4.20 5.34 -18.80
CA TRP A 101 -3.47 5.88 -17.65
C TRP A 101 -2.60 7.07 -18.08
N ALA A 102 -2.36 8.01 -17.18
CA ALA A 102 -1.44 9.12 -17.37
C ALA A 102 -0.35 9.09 -16.32
N LEU A 103 0.86 9.55 -16.68
CA LEU A 103 1.89 9.85 -15.69
C LEU A 103 1.44 11.02 -14.81
N CYS A 104 1.68 10.93 -13.51
CA CYS A 104 1.46 12.03 -12.58
C CYS A 104 2.54 13.10 -12.71
N ASP A 105 2.54 13.86 -13.83
CA ASP A 105 3.51 14.90 -14.18
C ASP A 105 2.89 16.25 -14.58
N ASP A 106 1.61 16.45 -14.26
CA ASP A 106 0.81 17.66 -14.56
C ASP A 106 0.69 18.03 -16.05
N LYS A 107 1.04 17.11 -16.97
CA LYS A 107 0.82 17.34 -18.42
C LYS A 107 -0.60 17.06 -18.88
N THR A 108 -1.35 16.26 -18.12
CA THR A 108 -2.74 15.91 -18.42
C THR A 108 -3.66 16.63 -17.44
N THR A 109 -4.65 17.37 -17.95
CA THR A 109 -5.55 18.18 -17.12
C THR A 109 -6.22 17.34 -16.02
N GLY A 110 -6.08 17.79 -14.77
CA GLY A 110 -6.65 17.11 -13.60
C GLY A 110 -5.78 15.97 -13.04
N VAL A 111 -4.61 15.70 -13.64
CA VAL A 111 -3.62 14.75 -13.11
C VAL A 111 -2.57 15.54 -12.31
N PRO A 112 -2.29 15.21 -11.04
CA PRO A 112 -1.32 15.95 -10.22
C PRO A 112 0.14 15.65 -10.63
N ASP A 113 1.08 16.57 -10.33
CA ASP A 113 2.52 16.28 -10.39
C ASP A 113 2.99 15.61 -9.09
N LEU A 114 3.35 14.32 -9.17
CA LEU A 114 3.84 13.53 -8.03
C LEU A 114 5.32 13.14 -8.16
N ARG A 115 6.04 13.68 -9.14
CA ARG A 115 7.47 13.38 -9.33
C ARG A 115 8.28 13.91 -8.15
N GLY A 116 9.11 13.05 -7.55
CA GLY A 116 9.94 13.40 -6.39
C GLY A 116 9.14 13.65 -5.10
N ARG A 117 7.85 13.26 -5.04
CA ARG A 117 7.00 13.50 -3.87
C ARG A 117 6.81 12.26 -3.02
N PHE A 118 6.84 12.45 -1.70
CA PHE A 118 6.31 11.49 -0.75
C PHE A 118 4.79 11.69 -0.61
N ILE A 119 4.03 10.60 -0.65
CA ILE A 119 2.57 10.67 -0.54
C ILE A 119 2.16 10.71 0.93
N LEU A 120 1.65 11.88 1.34
CA LEU A 120 1.07 12.09 2.66
C LEU A 120 -0.46 11.99 2.55
N GLY A 121 -1.07 11.21 3.44
CA GLY A 121 -2.53 11.14 3.55
C GLY A 121 -3.11 12.51 3.88
N ALA A 122 -4.06 12.97 3.06
CA ALA A 122 -4.77 14.22 3.34
C ALA A 122 -5.54 14.10 4.66
N ASN A 123 -5.48 15.16 5.45
CA ASN A 123 -6.20 15.28 6.70
C ASN A 123 -7.01 16.57 6.65
N THR A 124 -8.28 16.45 6.32
CA THR A 124 -9.21 17.58 6.23
C THR A 124 -9.95 17.84 7.54
N ALA A 125 -9.61 17.13 8.62
CA ALA A 125 -10.24 17.33 9.92
C ALA A 125 -10.00 18.77 10.40
N THR A 126 -11.09 19.45 10.76
CA THR A 126 -11.07 20.82 11.29
C THR A 126 -10.86 20.86 12.80
N ASN A 127 -11.01 19.71 13.47
CA ASN A 127 -10.75 19.56 14.89
C ASN A 127 -9.34 19.01 15.13
N ASN A 128 -8.55 19.73 15.92
CA ASN A 128 -7.18 19.37 16.31
C ASN A 128 -7.10 18.10 17.19
N ASN A 129 -8.16 17.29 17.27
CA ASN A 129 -8.27 16.14 18.16
C ASN A 129 -7.64 14.85 17.58
N THR A 130 -7.01 14.93 16.40
CA THR A 130 -6.41 13.77 15.74
C THR A 130 -4.92 13.62 16.02
N GLY A 131 -4.26 14.63 16.62
CA GLY A 131 -2.81 14.65 16.81
C GLY A 131 -2.00 14.82 15.51
N TYR A 132 -2.67 15.00 14.37
CA TYR A 132 -2.06 15.20 13.06
C TYR A 132 -2.33 16.61 12.55
N SER A 133 -1.36 17.19 11.84
CA SER A 133 -1.55 18.46 11.13
C SER A 133 -2.64 18.34 10.08
N LYS A 134 -3.38 19.43 9.86
CA LYS A 134 -4.31 19.57 8.74
C LYS A 134 -3.50 19.61 7.43
N ASN A 135 -3.83 18.72 6.51
CA ASN A 135 -3.22 18.66 5.18
C ASN A 135 -4.35 18.60 4.15
N GLU A 136 -4.58 19.72 3.46
CA GLU A 136 -5.63 19.80 2.43
C GLU A 136 -5.32 18.90 1.24
N MET A 137 -6.36 18.52 0.49
CA MET A 137 -6.18 17.78 -0.74
C MET A 137 -5.23 18.53 -1.69
N ASN A 138 -4.27 17.82 -2.27
CA ASN A 138 -3.24 18.36 -3.16
C ASN A 138 -2.26 19.36 -2.53
N ALA A 139 -2.28 19.55 -1.20
CA ALA A 139 -1.26 20.35 -0.53
C ALA A 139 0.13 19.71 -0.73
N THR A 140 1.14 20.55 -0.96
CA THR A 140 2.53 20.12 -1.14
C THR A 140 3.44 20.78 -0.12
N GLY A 141 4.49 20.08 0.31
CA GLY A 141 5.48 20.62 1.23
C GLY A 141 6.65 19.65 1.41
N GLY A 142 7.44 19.88 2.46
CA GLY A 142 8.66 19.11 2.76
C GLY A 142 9.89 19.66 2.06
N SER A 143 11.05 19.08 2.39
CA SER A 143 12.33 19.42 1.79
C SER A 143 13.23 18.18 1.71
N GLU A 144 13.94 18.01 0.60
CA GLU A 144 14.92 16.94 0.40
C GLU A 144 16.16 17.13 1.28
N THR A 145 16.54 18.39 1.52
CA THR A 145 17.66 18.76 2.40
C THR A 145 17.28 19.85 3.38
N HIS A 146 17.82 19.84 4.59
CA HIS A 146 17.54 20.85 5.61
C HIS A 146 18.83 21.48 6.13
N THR A 147 18.82 22.80 6.30
CA THR A 147 19.91 23.53 6.97
C THR A 147 19.39 23.99 8.31
N LEU A 148 20.08 23.61 9.38
CA LEU A 148 19.70 24.01 10.73
C LEU A 148 19.68 25.53 10.87
N THR A 149 18.57 26.07 11.40
CA THR A 149 18.47 27.46 11.81
C THR A 149 19.06 27.66 13.21
N VAL A 150 19.25 28.92 13.62
CA VAL A 150 19.76 29.22 14.97
C VAL A 150 18.78 28.74 16.04
N GLU A 151 17.47 28.81 15.78
CA GLU A 151 16.41 28.35 16.68
C GLU A 151 16.38 26.83 16.83
N GLU A 152 16.92 26.09 15.85
CA GLU A 152 17.02 24.63 15.86
C GLU A 152 18.31 24.12 16.53
N ILE A 153 19.23 25.01 16.91
CA ILE A 153 20.46 24.67 17.63
C ILE A 153 20.20 24.83 19.14
N PRO A 154 20.27 23.76 19.94
CA PRO A 154 20.13 23.87 21.38
C PRO A 154 21.20 24.77 22.00
N SER A 155 20.82 25.50 23.06
CA SER A 155 21.78 26.27 23.86
C SER A 155 22.90 25.36 24.36
N HIS A 156 24.14 25.79 24.12
CA HIS A 156 25.35 25.10 24.55
C HIS A 156 26.42 26.13 24.90
N ASP A 157 27.35 25.77 25.77
CA ASP A 157 28.52 26.59 26.11
C ASP A 157 29.82 25.79 25.95
N HIS A 158 30.94 26.51 25.99
CA HIS A 158 32.27 25.93 25.95
C HIS A 158 33.08 26.50 27.10
N GLY A 159 33.54 25.62 28.00
CA GLY A 159 34.55 25.95 28.99
C GLY A 159 35.96 25.76 28.43
N PHE A 160 36.88 26.65 28.79
CA PHE A 160 38.32 26.41 28.64
C PHE A 160 39.03 26.77 29.94
N SER A 161 40.05 26.00 30.30
CA SER A 161 40.91 26.26 31.46
C SER A 161 42.30 26.61 30.96
N ALA A 162 42.69 27.88 31.11
CA ALA A 162 44.07 28.29 30.89
C ALA A 162 44.89 27.85 32.11
N GLY A 163 45.74 26.85 31.96
CA GLY A 163 46.64 26.41 33.03
C GLY A 163 47.57 27.54 33.45
N GLY A 164 47.25 28.22 34.55
CA GLY A 164 48.16 29.14 35.21
C GLY A 164 49.30 28.35 35.84
N GLY A 165 50.42 28.23 35.13
CA GLY A 165 51.64 27.73 35.74
C GLY A 165 52.04 28.68 36.86
N THR A 166 52.01 28.23 38.11
CA THR A 166 52.63 28.93 39.24
C THR A 166 54.14 28.90 39.03
N GLY A 167 54.67 29.89 38.30
CA GLY A 167 56.10 30.17 38.29
C GLY A 167 56.56 30.41 39.72
N GLY A 168 57.45 29.56 40.23
CA GLY A 168 58.05 29.73 41.55
C GLY A 168 58.64 31.14 41.69
N ASN A 169 58.22 31.84 42.74
CA ASN A 169 58.69 33.17 43.08
C ASN A 169 60.18 33.12 43.41
N ASN A 170 60.99 33.89 42.68
CA ASN A 170 62.21 34.53 43.20
C ASN A 170 62.47 35.81 42.37
N GLY A 171 61.86 36.92 42.78
CA GLY A 171 62.17 38.26 42.27
C GLY A 171 60.97 39.21 42.29
N PRO A 172 61.09 40.44 42.84
CA PRO A 172 60.00 41.41 42.82
C PRO A 172 59.80 41.88 41.38
N ARG A 173 58.65 41.54 40.80
CA ARG A 173 58.24 42.01 39.47
C ARG A 173 57.50 43.34 39.60
N ASP A 174 58.24 44.41 39.81
CA ASP A 174 57.76 45.76 39.45
C ASP A 174 57.94 45.92 37.94
N GLY A 175 56.90 45.54 37.20
CA GLY A 175 56.87 45.59 35.73
C GLY A 175 55.61 46.26 35.24
N TYR A 176 55.67 47.57 35.01
CA TYR A 176 54.85 48.21 33.99
C TYR A 176 55.24 47.59 32.63
N GLY A 177 54.29 46.90 31.97
CA GLY A 177 54.46 46.45 30.59
C GLY A 177 54.04 45.00 30.33
N GLY A 178 52.77 44.79 30.01
CA GLY A 178 52.28 43.53 29.46
C GLY A 178 50.82 43.26 29.78
N THR A 179 49.90 43.96 29.13
CA THR A 179 48.49 43.56 28.94
C THR A 179 48.39 42.31 28.07
N ASN A 180 49.12 41.24 28.41
CA ASN A 180 49.02 39.95 27.75
C ASN A 180 48.07 39.06 28.56
N GLY A 181 46.82 39.50 28.69
CA GLY A 181 45.73 38.59 29.01
C GLY A 181 45.63 37.62 27.84
N PHE A 182 46.02 36.36 28.04
CA PHE A 182 45.85 35.32 27.04
C PHE A 182 44.34 35.13 26.79
N TYR A 183 43.79 35.84 25.80
CA TYR A 183 42.46 35.58 25.28
C TYR A 183 42.52 34.28 24.47
N GLN A 184 42.27 33.16 25.13
CA GLN A 184 42.03 31.91 24.43
C GLN A 184 40.56 31.89 24.02
N VAL A 185 40.31 31.93 22.72
CA VAL A 185 38.97 31.79 22.14
C VAL A 185 38.93 30.48 21.39
N THR A 186 37.79 29.79 21.46
CA THR A 186 37.57 28.64 20.58
C THR A 186 37.42 29.13 19.13
N PHE A 187 37.87 28.33 18.18
CA PHE A 187 37.66 28.62 16.76
C PHE A 187 36.23 28.26 16.37
N LYS A 188 35.63 29.04 15.46
CA LYS A 188 34.34 28.70 14.87
C LYS A 188 34.48 27.39 14.08
N THR A 189 33.59 26.44 14.33
CA THR A 189 33.48 25.21 13.53
C THR A 189 32.04 25.03 13.05
N GLY A 190 31.87 24.23 12.00
CA GLY A 190 30.62 24.17 11.24
C GLY A 190 30.57 25.20 10.11
N GLY A 191 29.53 25.11 9.28
CA GLY A 191 29.39 25.97 8.11
C GLY A 191 27.98 26.01 7.51
N GLY A 192 26.97 25.56 8.26
CA GLY A 192 25.57 25.60 7.82
C GLY A 192 25.32 24.85 6.51
N LYS A 193 26.03 23.76 6.24
CA LYS A 193 25.74 22.94 5.05
C LYS A 193 24.43 22.19 5.25
N PRO A 194 23.53 22.14 4.25
CA PRO A 194 22.34 21.31 4.33
C PRO A 194 22.69 19.83 4.52
N HIS A 195 21.89 19.10 5.29
CA HIS A 195 21.94 17.65 5.39
C HIS A 195 20.77 17.01 4.65
N ASN A 196 20.95 15.78 4.17
CA ASN A 196 19.86 14.99 3.59
C ASN A 196 18.75 14.79 4.63
N ASN A 197 17.51 14.98 4.21
CA ASN A 197 16.29 14.75 4.99
C ASN A 197 15.44 13.62 4.40
N MET A 198 15.87 13.00 3.30
CA MET A 198 15.19 11.85 2.71
C MET A 198 15.56 10.56 3.45
N PRO A 199 14.57 9.77 3.90
CA PRO A 199 14.81 8.40 4.37
C PRO A 199 15.28 7.52 3.19
N PRO A 200 15.81 6.31 3.47
CA PRO A 200 16.06 5.33 2.41
C PRO A 200 14.80 5.12 1.55
N TYR A 201 14.93 5.26 0.23
CA TYR A 201 13.79 5.21 -0.69
C TYR A 201 14.05 4.29 -1.89
N TYR A 202 12.96 3.84 -2.50
CA TYR A 202 12.94 3.13 -3.77
C TYR A 202 12.01 3.87 -4.72
N ALA A 203 12.52 4.29 -5.88
CA ALA A 203 11.78 5.14 -6.81
C ALA A 203 10.86 4.32 -7.72
N LEU A 204 9.57 4.65 -7.71
CA LEU A 204 8.55 4.20 -8.65
C LEU A 204 7.89 5.41 -9.29
N ALA A 205 7.31 5.24 -10.48
CA ALA A 205 6.45 6.28 -11.05
C ALA A 205 5.07 6.23 -10.39
N TYR A 206 4.37 7.36 -10.34
CA TYR A 206 2.94 7.39 -10.05
C TYR A 206 2.18 7.61 -11.35
N ILE A 207 1.16 6.79 -11.59
CA ILE A 207 0.26 6.91 -12.74
C ILE A 207 -1.19 6.98 -12.26
N MET A 208 -2.03 7.74 -12.98
CA MET A 208 -3.44 7.96 -12.66
C MET A 208 -4.35 7.39 -13.75
N LYS A 209 -5.42 6.69 -13.35
CA LYS A 209 -6.45 6.21 -14.28
C LYS A 209 -7.26 7.38 -14.84
N LEU A 210 -7.30 7.48 -16.17
CA LEU A 210 -8.06 8.48 -16.93
C LEU A 210 -9.50 8.07 -17.22
#